data_AF-A0A5D3BY84-F1
#
_entry.id   AF-A0A5D3BY84-F1
#
_cell.length_a   1.000
_cell.length_b   1.000
_cell.length_c   1.000
_cell.angle_alpha   90.00
_cell.angle_beta   90.00
_cell.angle_gamma   90.00
#
_symmetry.space_group_name_H-M   'P 1'
#
loop_
_entity.id
_entity.type
_entity.pdbx_description
1 polymer ?
#
loop_
_entity_poly.entity_id
_entity_poly.type
_entity_poly.pdbx_seq_one_letter_code
_entity_poly.pdbx_strand_id
1 'polypeptide(L)'
;MLELQSQPTPEGSQPLSKDEICDPVLGRRPGYSKGLGWGPKPKARRTASASSSSTSCSPSIEKEIELQAKLHEALERIEVQDRNHQALASQVESTKKMIEELTHAQREPPHDP
;
A
#
# COMPACT_ATOMS: atom_id res chain seq x y z
N MET A 1 50.54 24.05 -20.28
CA MET A 1 50.28 25.00 -19.19
C MET A 1 49.74 26.27 -19.84
N LEU A 2 48.51 26.69 -19.52
CA LEU A 2 47.93 27.94 -20.01
C LEU A 2 48.06 28.96 -18.88
N GLU A 3 49.06 29.84 -18.97
CA GLU A 3 49.22 30.96 -18.07
C GLU A 3 48.18 32.02 -18.40
N LEU A 4 47.26 32.28 -17.47
CA LEU A 4 46.36 33.43 -17.53
C LEU A 4 47.21 34.67 -17.27
N GLN A 5 47.50 35.44 -18.33
CA GLN A 5 48.06 36.78 -18.17
C GLN A 5 46.99 37.71 -17.59
N SER A 6 46.95 37.78 -16.26
CA SER A 6 46.21 38.81 -15.55
C SER A 6 46.98 40.12 -15.70
N GLN A 7 46.44 41.10 -16.42
CA GLN A 7 46.99 42.46 -16.36
C GLN A 7 46.92 42.96 -14.90
N PRO A 8 47.95 43.70 -14.43
CA PRO A 8 47.93 44.25 -13.09
C PRO A 8 46.76 45.23 -12.97
N THR A 9 45.82 44.94 -12.08
CA THR A 9 44.73 45.85 -11.74
C THR A 9 45.35 47.10 -11.12
N PRO A 10 45.12 48.32 -11.65
CA PRO A 10 45.67 49.52 -11.05
C PRO A 10 45.13 49.68 -9.63
N GLU A 11 46.02 49.69 -8.63
CA GLU A 11 45.66 49.93 -7.23
C GLU A 11 44.99 51.31 -7.11
N GLY A 12 43.70 51.32 -6.78
CA GLY A 12 42.88 52.54 -6.69
C GLY A 12 41.67 52.58 -7.62
N SER A 13 41.48 51.59 -8.48
CA SER A 13 40.29 51.50 -9.34
C SER A 13 39.06 51.07 -8.51
N GLN A 14 37.97 51.84 -8.57
CA GLN A 14 36.72 51.43 -7.95
C GLN A 14 36.22 50.13 -8.61
N PRO A 15 35.85 49.08 -7.85
CA PRO A 15 35.41 47.82 -8.43
C PRO A 15 34.13 48.06 -9.26
N LEU A 16 34.13 47.56 -10.49
CA LEU A 16 32.99 47.66 -11.38
C LEU A 16 31.76 47.04 -10.72
N SER A 17 30.62 47.72 -10.87
CA SER A 17 29.37 47.19 -10.32
C SER A 17 28.98 45.90 -11.03
N LYS A 18 28.27 45.02 -10.33
CA LYS A 18 27.80 43.74 -10.88
C LYS A 18 27.08 43.94 -12.22
N ASP A 19 26.28 44.99 -12.34
CA ASP A 19 25.49 45.27 -13.54
C ASP A 19 26.34 45.75 -14.73
N GLU A 20 27.41 46.52 -14.46
CA GLU A 20 28.40 46.91 -15.49
C GLU A 20 29.19 45.72 -16.03
N ILE A 21 29.38 44.67 -15.22
CA ILE A 21 30.04 43.43 -15.63
C ILE A 21 29.05 42.47 -16.31
N CYS A 22 27.80 42.41 -15.84
CA CYS A 22 26.80 41.48 -16.36
C CYS A 22 26.38 41.82 -17.80
N ASP A 23 26.25 43.09 -18.16
CA ASP A 23 25.76 43.51 -19.48
C ASP A 23 26.69 43.12 -20.65
N PRO A 24 28.03 43.30 -20.57
CA PRO A 24 28.95 42.85 -21.61
C PRO A 24 29.10 41.33 -21.69
N VAL A 25 29.02 40.63 -20.56
CA VAL A 25 29.29 39.18 -20.47
C VAL A 25 28.04 38.34 -20.80
N LEU A 26 26.88 38.74 -20.28
CA LEU A 26 25.61 38.01 -20.43
C LEU A 26 24.76 38.57 -21.59
N GLY A 27 25.06 39.79 -22.05
CA GLY A 27 24.31 40.49 -23.09
C GLY A 27 23.02 41.14 -22.58
N ARG A 28 22.63 42.28 -23.17
CA ARG A 28 21.45 43.07 -22.78
C ARG A 28 20.09 42.51 -23.27
N ARG A 29 19.92 41.19 -23.40
CA ARG A 29 18.70 40.62 -23.99
C ARG A 29 17.80 39.99 -22.91
N PRO A 30 16.65 40.59 -22.55
CA PRO A 30 15.70 39.95 -21.65
C PRO A 30 14.93 38.85 -22.42
N GLY A 31 15.40 37.59 -22.32
CA GLY A 31 14.88 36.45 -23.10
C GLY A 31 14.58 35.17 -22.28
N TYR A 32 13.45 34.51 -22.62
CA TYR A 32 12.79 33.31 -22.05
C TYR A 32 13.65 32.24 -21.36
N SER A 33 14.27 32.45 -20.19
CA SER A 33 14.97 31.36 -19.51
C SER A 33 14.01 30.46 -18.71
N LYS A 34 13.73 29.23 -19.19
CA LYS A 34 12.83 28.28 -18.51
C LYS A 34 13.38 27.92 -17.12
N GLY A 35 12.61 28.22 -16.07
CA GLY A 35 12.98 27.95 -14.66
C GLY A 35 13.70 29.09 -13.94
N LEU A 36 14.19 30.11 -14.65
CA LEU A 36 14.81 31.33 -14.06
C LEU A 36 14.20 32.65 -14.58
N GLY A 37 13.25 32.57 -15.51
CA GLY A 37 12.25 33.58 -15.85
C GLY A 37 12.77 34.92 -16.39
N TRP A 38 13.02 35.01 -17.70
CA TRP A 38 13.26 36.30 -18.36
C TRP A 38 12.44 36.50 -19.64
N GLY A 39 11.12 36.68 -19.60
CA GLY A 39 10.33 36.90 -20.84
C GLY A 39 8.88 36.47 -20.68
N PRO A 40 8.00 36.68 -21.68
CA PRO A 40 6.56 36.59 -21.46
C PRO A 40 6.12 35.19 -20.99
N LYS A 41 5.48 35.16 -19.81
CA LYS A 41 5.08 33.96 -19.07
C LYS A 41 4.18 33.05 -19.90
N PRO A 42 4.44 31.72 -19.95
CA PRO A 42 3.51 30.79 -20.59
C PRO A 42 2.16 30.80 -19.86
N LYS A 43 1.06 31.02 -20.58
CA LYS A 43 -0.29 30.92 -20.00
C LYS A 43 -0.56 29.47 -19.62
N ALA A 44 -0.83 29.24 -18.34
CA ALA A 44 -1.06 27.92 -17.78
C ALA A 44 -2.28 27.25 -18.44
N ARG A 45 -2.02 26.22 -19.25
CA ARG A 45 -3.07 25.27 -19.66
C ARG A 45 -3.25 24.29 -18.51
N ARG A 46 -4.40 24.37 -17.82
CA ARG A 46 -4.85 23.35 -16.86
C ARG A 46 -4.77 21.98 -17.51
N THR A 47 -3.84 21.15 -17.07
CA THR A 47 -3.90 19.69 -17.25
C THR A 47 -4.86 19.16 -16.19
N ALA A 48 -6.06 18.76 -16.60
CA ALA A 48 -6.90 17.92 -15.78
C ALA A 48 -6.16 16.58 -15.60
N SER A 49 -5.69 16.34 -14.38
CA SER A 49 -5.16 15.04 -13.97
C SER A 49 -6.35 14.08 -13.89
N ALA A 50 -6.61 13.35 -14.98
CA ALA A 50 -7.33 12.10 -14.88
C ALA A 50 -6.28 11.02 -14.67
N SER A 51 -5.99 10.75 -13.40
CA SER A 51 -5.14 9.64 -12.98
C SER A 51 -5.77 8.35 -13.50
N SER A 52 -5.37 7.92 -14.69
CA SER A 52 -5.45 6.51 -15.04
C SER A 52 -4.26 5.85 -14.35
N SER A 53 -4.41 5.65 -13.04
CA SER A 53 -3.55 4.72 -12.32
C SER A 53 -3.82 3.37 -12.93
N SER A 54 -3.01 2.97 -13.90
CA SER A 54 -2.91 1.58 -14.30
C SER A 54 -2.63 0.80 -13.03
N THR A 55 -3.65 0.11 -12.51
CA THR A 55 -3.48 -0.92 -11.50
C THR A 55 -2.70 -2.04 -12.17
N SER A 56 -1.39 -1.87 -12.35
CA SER A 56 -0.51 -2.99 -12.60
C SER A 56 -0.58 -3.82 -11.33
N CYS A 57 -1.24 -4.98 -11.41
CA CYS A 57 -1.34 -5.92 -10.32
C CYS A 57 0.07 -6.23 -9.81
N SER A 58 0.39 -5.75 -8.62
CA SER A 58 1.60 -6.17 -7.93
C SER A 58 1.44 -7.67 -7.65
N PRO A 59 2.47 -8.51 -7.84
CA PRO A 59 2.41 -9.93 -7.46
C PRO A 59 1.95 -10.16 -6.00
N SER A 60 2.17 -9.16 -5.14
CA SER A 60 1.68 -9.13 -3.75
C SER A 60 0.15 -9.10 -3.62
N ILE A 61 -0.56 -8.37 -4.49
CA ILE A 61 -2.03 -8.24 -4.44
C ILE A 61 -2.68 -9.56 -4.88
N GLU A 62 -2.12 -10.24 -5.88
CA GLU A 62 -2.59 -11.56 -6.32
C GLU A 62 -2.43 -12.61 -5.21
N LYS A 63 -1.31 -12.57 -4.48
CA LYS A 63 -1.07 -13.44 -3.32
C LYS A 63 -2.01 -13.15 -2.16
N GLU A 64 -2.35 -11.88 -1.93
CA GLU A 64 -3.34 -11.49 -0.93
C GLU A 64 -4.73 -12.07 -1.24
N ILE A 65 -5.16 -11.99 -2.50
CA ILE A 65 -6.43 -12.58 -2.96
C ILE A 65 -6.43 -14.11 -2.82
N GLU A 66 -5.33 -14.77 -3.19
CA GLU A 66 -5.17 -16.23 -3.05
C GLU A 66 -5.29 -16.66 -1.57
N LEU A 67 -4.67 -15.92 -0.66
CA LEU A 67 -4.73 -16.20 0.78
C LEU A 67 -6.13 -15.94 1.35
N GLN A 68 -6.81 -14.87 0.92
CA GLN A 68 -8.19 -14.62 1.34
C GLN A 68 -9.14 -15.74 0.92
N ALA A 69 -8.99 -16.26 -0.31
CA ALA A 69 -9.78 -17.40 -0.78
C ALA A 69 -9.54 -18.67 0.05
N LYS A 70 -8.26 -18.99 0.34
CA LYS A 70 -7.89 -20.13 1.19
C LYS A 70 -8.41 -19.99 2.62
N LEU A 71 -8.41 -18.77 3.15
CA LEU A 71 -8.94 -18.50 4.49
C LEU A 71 -10.45 -18.74 4.54
N HIS A 72 -11.19 -18.28 3.53
CA HIS A 72 -12.63 -18.53 3.43
C HIS A 72 -12.94 -20.03 3.32
N GLU A 73 -12.23 -20.76 2.46
CA GLU A 73 -12.38 -22.21 2.31
C GLU A 73 -12.08 -22.96 3.62
N ALA A 74 -11.04 -22.55 4.35
CA ALA A 74 -10.71 -23.13 5.65
C ALA A 74 -11.81 -22.89 6.69
N LEU A 75 -12.40 -21.70 6.71
CA LEU A 75 -13.51 -21.38 7.62
C LEU A 75 -14.76 -22.23 7.31
N GLU A 76 -15.12 -22.40 6.05
CA GLU A 76 -16.23 -23.28 5.66
C GLU A 76 -16.00 -24.74 6.10
N ARG A 77 -14.76 -25.23 5.96
CA ARG A 77 -14.40 -26.58 6.42
C ARG A 77 -14.53 -26.73 7.93
N ILE A 78 -14.09 -25.74 8.70
CA ILE A 78 -14.23 -25.74 10.17
C ILE A 78 -15.72 -25.77 10.54
N GLU A 79 -16.55 -24.95 9.90
CA GLU A 79 -17.98 -24.92 10.20
C GLU A 79 -18.66 -26.26 9.90
N VAL A 80 -18.32 -26.91 8.78
CA VAL A 80 -18.81 -28.26 8.45
C VAL A 80 -18.36 -29.28 9.49
N GLN A 81 -17.11 -29.20 9.93
CA GLN A 81 -16.55 -30.10 10.93
C GLN A 81 -17.24 -29.90 12.30
N ASP A 82 -17.51 -28.67 12.71
CA ASP A 82 -18.23 -28.37 13.95
C ASP A 82 -19.65 -28.92 13.94
N ARG A 83 -20.38 -28.78 12.83
CA ARG A 83 -21.70 -29.39 12.67
C ARG A 83 -21.63 -30.91 12.77
N ASN A 84 -20.60 -31.55 12.19
CA ASN A 84 -20.40 -32.99 12.29
C ASN A 84 -20.13 -33.43 13.74
N HIS A 85 -19.23 -32.76 14.44
CA HIS A 85 -18.94 -33.05 15.84
C HIS A 85 -20.17 -32.88 16.72
N GLN A 86 -20.97 -31.84 16.48
CA GLN A 86 -22.21 -31.64 17.21
C GLN A 86 -23.20 -32.79 16.98
N ALA A 87 -23.40 -33.20 15.73
CA ALA A 87 -24.27 -34.33 15.39
C ALA A 87 -23.80 -35.65 16.04
N LEU A 88 -22.49 -35.92 16.00
CA LEU A 88 -21.90 -37.08 16.64
C LEU A 88 -22.07 -37.04 18.16
N ALA A 89 -21.85 -35.88 18.79
CA ALA A 89 -22.06 -35.69 20.22
C ALA A 89 -23.52 -35.98 20.63
N SER A 90 -24.49 -35.45 19.88
CA SER A 90 -25.92 -35.74 20.11
C SER A 90 -26.25 -37.23 19.95
N GLN A 91 -25.64 -37.91 18.99
CA GLN A 91 -25.81 -39.37 18.83
C GLN A 91 -25.25 -40.15 20.02
N VAL A 92 -24.05 -39.78 20.48
CA VAL A 92 -23.42 -40.40 21.66
C VAL A 92 -24.27 -40.16 22.92
N GLU A 93 -24.82 -38.95 23.09
CA GLU A 93 -25.71 -38.64 24.21
C GLU A 93 -27.01 -39.46 24.16
N SER A 94 -27.63 -39.56 22.99
CA SER A 94 -28.84 -40.36 22.79
C SER A 94 -28.60 -41.85 23.07
N THR A 95 -27.51 -42.41 22.56
CA THR A 95 -27.16 -43.81 22.78
C THR A 95 -26.82 -44.09 24.25
N LYS A 96 -26.12 -43.18 24.91
CA LYS A 96 -25.87 -43.24 26.36
C LYS A 96 -27.18 -43.28 27.15
N LYS A 97 -28.14 -42.40 26.83
CA LYS A 97 -29.46 -42.36 27.49
C LYS A 97 -30.23 -43.68 27.33
N MET A 98 -30.25 -44.25 26.12
CA MET A 98 -30.89 -45.55 25.89
C MET A 98 -30.25 -46.67 26.72
N ILE A 99 -28.91 -46.68 26.83
CA ILE A 99 -28.21 -47.64 27.67
C ILE A 99 -28.62 -47.45 29.13
N GLU A 100 -28.59 -46.23 29.65
CA GLU A 100 -28.99 -45.93 31.03
C GLU A 100 -30.43 -46.38 31.32
N GLU A 101 -31.38 -46.06 30.43
CA GLU A 101 -32.79 -46.47 30.56
C GLU A 101 -32.94 -48.00 30.57
N LEU A 102 -32.27 -48.72 29.67
CA LEU A 102 -32.28 -50.18 29.65
C LEU A 102 -31.65 -50.77 30.92
N THR A 103 -30.58 -50.14 31.42
CA THR A 103 -29.89 -50.60 32.63
C THR A 103 -30.76 -50.38 33.88
N HIS A 104 -31.51 -49.29 33.94
CA HIS A 104 -32.49 -49.02 35.00
C HIS A 104 -33.65 -50.02 34.96
N ALA A 105 -34.23 -50.28 33.79
CA ALA A 105 -35.34 -51.22 33.63
C ALA A 105 -34.95 -52.66 34.02
N GLN A 106 -33.70 -53.08 33.78
CA GLN A 106 -33.21 -54.40 34.19
C GLN A 106 -32.81 -54.49 35.67
N ARG A 107 -32.68 -53.36 36.38
CA ARG A 107 -32.31 -53.33 37.81
C ARG A 107 -33.53 -53.28 38.73
N GLU A 108 -34.73 -53.05 38.21
CA GLU A 108 -35.96 -53.03 38.98
C GLU A 108 -36.25 -54.44 39.54
N PRO A 109 -36.26 -54.65 40.88
CA PRO A 109 -36.51 -55.97 41.45
C PRO A 109 -37.93 -56.46 41.11
N PRO A 110 -38.19 -57.78 41.04
CA PRO A 110 -39.56 -58.27 40.95
C PRO A 110 -40.33 -57.76 42.17
N HIS A 111 -41.42 -57.04 41.92
CA HIS A 111 -42.33 -56.61 42.97
C HIS A 111 -42.83 -57.85 43.73
N ASP A 112 -42.48 -57.93 45.02
CA ASP A 112 -42.97 -58.99 45.91
C ASP A 112 -44.48 -58.78 46.17
N PRO A 113 -45.29 -59.85 46.15
CA PRO A 113 -46.74 -59.82 46.36
C PRO A 113 -47.18 -59.62 47.83
#